data_AF-A0A556VWC7-F1
#
_entry.id   AF-A0A556VWC7-F1
#
_cell.length_a   1.000
_cell.length_b   1.000
_cell.length_c   1.000
_cell.angle_alpha   90.00
_cell.angle_beta   90.00
_cell.angle_gamma   90.00
#
_symmetry.space_group_name_H-M   'P 1'
#
loop_
_entity.id
_entity.type
_entity.pdbx_description
1 polymer ?
#
loop_
_entity_poly.entity_id
_entity_poly.type
_entity_poly.pdbx_seq_one_letter_code
_entity_poly.pdbx_strand_id
1 'polypeptide(L)'
;MCKSTSVDLVTKTDQKVEQLIISSVKEKFPTHGFIGEESVADGQPCILSENPTWIIDPVDGTTNFVHGYPFVAVCIGFAVKKTLEFGVVYSCIEDKMYTARRGKGAFCNGEPLQVSQQQEINQSLIATEFGSNRDPDVVDKIFSNMRKILCLPVHGMRGAGSAALNMCLVASGSVEAYYEIGIHCWDVAAAAVIVEEAGGVLLDLEGGPMDLMSRRIVAANNQPIAERIIKEVGGVSCCPG
;
A
#
# COMPACT_ATOMS: atom_id res chain seq x y z
N MET A 1 19.01 0.35 16.08
CA MET A 1 18.23 -0.69 15.40
C MET A 1 18.79 -0.86 14.00
N CYS A 2 18.95 -2.08 13.53
CA CYS A 2 19.18 -2.35 12.12
C CYS A 2 17.87 -2.89 11.56
N LYS A 3 17.33 -2.22 10.55
CA LYS A 3 16.28 -2.79 9.70
C LYS A 3 16.84 -4.00 8.92
N SER A 4 15.97 -4.74 8.24
CA SER A 4 16.23 -6.12 7.80
C SER A 4 17.41 -6.28 6.82
N THR A 5 17.74 -5.23 6.08
CA THR A 5 18.85 -5.18 5.10
C THR A 5 19.52 -3.80 5.09
N SER A 6 20.68 -3.67 4.42
CA SER A 6 21.39 -2.38 4.30
C SER A 6 20.66 -1.31 3.47
N VAL A 7 19.63 -1.71 2.74
CA VAL A 7 18.80 -0.82 1.91
C VAL A 7 17.41 -0.56 2.52
N ASP A 8 17.13 -1.21 3.64
CA ASP A 8 15.93 -1.02 4.44
C ASP A 8 16.26 0.07 5.48
N LEU A 9 15.84 1.31 5.19
CA LEU A 9 16.30 2.48 5.91
C LEU A 9 15.31 2.90 7.00
N VAL A 10 15.85 3.41 8.10
CA VAL A 10 15.10 4.05 9.19
C VAL A 10 15.85 5.31 9.59
N THR A 11 15.12 6.39 9.86
CA THR A 11 15.70 7.61 10.41
C THR A 11 15.16 7.89 11.81
N LYS A 12 15.80 8.83 12.51
CA LYS A 12 15.29 9.34 13.79
C LYS A 12 13.93 10.03 13.64
N THR A 13 13.56 10.43 12.42
CA THR A 13 12.28 11.08 12.12
C THR A 13 11.15 10.06 12.21
N ASP A 14 11.31 8.88 11.59
CA ASP A 14 10.32 7.79 11.58
C ASP A 14 9.88 7.45 13.02
N GLN A 15 10.85 7.19 13.89
CA GLN A 15 10.62 6.89 15.31
C GLN A 15 9.91 8.02 16.07
N LYS A 16 10.31 9.27 15.82
CA LYS A 16 9.70 10.44 16.49
C LYS A 16 8.26 10.67 16.05
N VAL A 17 7.99 10.52 14.76
CA VAL A 17 6.64 10.67 14.19
C VAL A 17 5.74 9.57 14.72
N GLU A 18 6.19 8.32 14.73
CA GLU A 18 5.39 7.21 15.26
C GLU A 18 5.07 7.40 16.75
N GLN A 19 6.07 7.76 17.56
CA GLN A 19 5.87 8.04 18.99
C GLN A 19 4.89 9.19 19.21
N LEU A 20 4.97 10.25 18.42
CA LEU A 20 4.05 11.38 18.50
C LEU A 20 2.61 10.94 18.20
N ILE A 21 2.40 10.19 17.12
CA ILE A 21 1.07 9.71 16.72
C ILE A 21 0.51 8.78 17.80
N ILE A 22 1.26 7.73 18.17
CA ILE A 22 0.81 6.72 19.13
C ILE A 22 0.50 7.35 20.48
N SER A 23 1.38 8.20 21.02
CA SER A 23 1.15 8.83 22.33
C SER A 23 -0.10 9.71 22.33
N SER A 24 -0.28 10.54 21.30
CA SER A 24 -1.45 11.42 21.15
C SER A 24 -2.75 10.63 21.05
N VAL A 25 -2.76 9.56 20.27
CA VAL A 25 -3.92 8.69 20.11
C VAL A 25 -4.21 7.93 21.41
N LYS A 26 -3.19 7.40 22.07
CA LYS A 26 -3.33 6.62 23.32
C LYS A 26 -3.84 7.46 24.48
N GLU A 27 -3.48 8.75 24.54
CA GLU A 27 -4.05 9.69 25.53
C GLU A 27 -5.57 9.81 25.38
N LYS A 28 -6.07 9.87 24.14
CA LYS A 28 -7.49 10.02 23.84
C LYS A 28 -8.27 8.70 23.84
N PHE A 29 -7.61 7.61 23.44
CA PHE A 29 -8.20 6.28 23.25
C PHE A 29 -7.34 5.20 23.93
N PRO A 30 -7.29 5.17 25.28
CA PRO A 30 -6.35 4.33 26.03
C PRO A 30 -6.58 2.82 25.88
N THR A 31 -7.74 2.41 25.38
CA THR A 31 -8.12 0.99 25.20
C THR A 31 -7.92 0.48 23.76
N HIS A 32 -7.51 1.34 22.83
CA HIS A 32 -7.30 0.94 21.44
C HIS A 32 -5.95 0.20 21.28
N GLY A 33 -5.88 -0.70 20.30
CA GLY A 33 -4.66 -1.38 19.87
C GLY A 33 -3.86 -0.55 18.85
N PHE A 34 -2.60 -0.94 18.63
CA PHE A 34 -1.69 -0.29 17.69
C PHE A 34 -0.88 -1.34 16.94
N ILE A 35 -0.67 -1.10 15.64
CA ILE A 35 0.32 -1.76 14.79
C ILE A 35 1.09 -0.64 14.09
N GLY A 36 2.32 -0.38 14.53
CA GLY A 36 3.21 0.61 13.92
C GLY A 36 4.45 -0.06 13.33
N GLU A 37 4.94 0.42 12.20
CA GLU A 37 6.15 -0.12 11.55
C GLU A 37 7.33 -0.20 12.53
N GLU A 38 7.68 0.93 13.14
CA GLU A 38 8.88 1.05 13.97
C GLU A 38 8.68 0.33 15.32
N SER A 39 7.45 0.34 15.84
CA SER A 39 7.06 -0.46 17.00
C SER A 39 7.21 -1.97 16.75
N VAL A 40 6.84 -2.46 15.57
CA VAL A 40 7.00 -3.86 15.19
C VAL A 40 8.48 -4.20 14.99
N ALA A 41 9.27 -3.29 14.41
CA ALA A 41 10.73 -3.44 14.35
C ALA A 41 11.38 -3.51 15.75
N ASP A 42 10.78 -2.84 16.74
CA ASP A 42 11.14 -2.90 18.17
C ASP A 42 10.55 -4.10 18.93
N GLY A 43 9.93 -5.05 18.23
CA GLY A 43 9.47 -6.33 18.78
C GLY A 43 8.02 -6.33 19.29
N GLN A 44 7.23 -5.29 19.01
CA GLN A 44 5.79 -5.34 19.25
C GLN A 44 5.11 -6.33 18.29
N PRO A 45 4.04 -7.02 18.72
CA PRO A 45 3.34 -7.99 17.88
C PRO A 45 2.60 -7.31 16.73
N CYS A 46 2.77 -7.82 15.51
CA CYS A 46 1.98 -7.44 14.35
C CYS A 46 0.74 -8.35 14.23
N ILE A 47 -0.26 -8.14 15.10
CA ILE A 47 -1.47 -8.98 15.17
C ILE A 47 -2.71 -8.09 15.13
N LEU A 48 -3.54 -8.24 14.10
CA LEU A 48 -4.81 -7.55 14.01
C LEU A 48 -5.91 -8.29 14.79
N SER A 49 -6.34 -7.69 15.90
CA SER A 49 -7.39 -8.24 16.77
C SER A 49 -8.78 -7.69 16.43
N GLU A 50 -9.80 -8.11 17.20
CA GLU A 50 -11.15 -7.55 17.09
C GLU A 50 -11.27 -6.13 17.67
N ASN A 51 -10.31 -5.72 18.50
CA ASN A 51 -10.31 -4.40 19.15
C ASN A 51 -10.07 -3.29 18.12
N PRO A 52 -10.61 -2.08 18.36
CA PRO A 52 -10.26 -0.90 17.60
C PRO A 52 -8.74 -0.73 17.55
N THR A 53 -8.15 -0.76 16.35
CA THR A 53 -6.70 -0.82 16.15
C THR A 53 -6.27 0.24 15.16
N TRP A 54 -5.26 1.03 15.53
CA TRP A 54 -4.60 2.01 14.66
C TRP A 54 -3.41 1.35 13.98
N ILE A 55 -3.37 1.40 12.65
CA ILE A 55 -2.30 0.83 11.83
C ILE A 55 -1.54 2.01 11.21
N ILE A 56 -0.26 2.17 11.56
CA ILE A 56 0.49 3.41 11.33
C ILE A 56 1.78 3.10 10.58
N ASP A 57 1.97 3.81 9.47
CA ASP A 57 3.28 4.00 8.86
C ASP A 57 3.68 5.47 9.08
N PRO A 58 4.72 5.74 9.89
CA PRO A 58 5.12 7.11 10.20
C PRO A 58 5.75 7.83 9.01
N VAL A 59 6.41 7.11 8.09
CA VAL A 59 7.11 7.67 6.92
C VAL A 59 7.18 6.59 5.83
N ASP A 60 6.09 6.42 5.08
CA ASP A 60 6.11 5.57 3.89
C ASP A 60 6.99 6.23 2.82
N GLY A 61 7.92 5.44 2.28
CA GLY A 61 8.99 5.94 1.43
C GLY A 61 10.18 6.52 2.20
N THR A 62 10.65 5.89 3.30
CA THR A 62 11.86 6.32 4.02
C THR A 62 13.07 6.51 3.10
N THR A 63 13.25 5.65 2.08
CA THR A 63 14.31 5.83 1.07
C THR A 63 14.14 7.13 0.29
N ASN A 64 12.91 7.46 -0.10
CA ASN A 64 12.61 8.73 -0.76
C ASN A 64 12.93 9.91 0.15
N PHE A 65 12.54 9.83 1.44
CA PHE A 65 12.85 10.84 2.44
C PHE A 65 14.35 11.08 2.59
N VAL A 66 15.15 10.01 2.68
CA VAL A 66 16.62 10.09 2.78
C VAL A 66 17.24 10.77 1.55
N HIS A 67 16.68 10.54 0.37
CA HIS A 67 17.20 11.08 -0.88
C HIS A 67 16.56 12.40 -1.34
N GLY A 68 15.55 12.91 -0.62
CA GLY A 68 14.78 14.07 -1.05
C GLY A 68 13.93 13.83 -2.31
N TYR A 69 13.59 12.56 -2.61
CA TYR A 69 12.65 12.24 -3.69
C TYR A 69 11.23 12.62 -3.23
N PRO A 70 10.42 13.31 -4.06
CA PRO A 70 9.30 14.12 -3.58
C PRO A 70 8.01 13.33 -3.28
N PHE A 71 8.11 12.04 -2.95
CA PHE A 71 6.99 11.17 -2.62
C PHE A 71 7.25 10.50 -1.27
N VAL A 72 6.75 11.13 -0.21
CA VAL A 72 6.89 10.68 1.18
C VAL A 72 5.55 10.86 1.86
N ALA A 73 5.05 9.84 2.54
CA ALA A 73 3.73 9.89 3.15
C ALA A 73 3.71 9.52 4.63
N VAL A 74 2.75 10.10 5.36
CA VAL A 74 2.33 9.59 6.67
C VAL A 74 1.01 8.85 6.47
N CYS A 75 0.92 7.61 6.96
CA CYS A 75 -0.24 6.74 6.74
C CYS A 75 -0.86 6.32 8.08
N ILE A 76 -2.18 6.51 8.20
CA ILE A 76 -2.96 6.09 9.37
C ILE A 76 -4.21 5.36 8.89
N GLY A 77 -4.21 4.04 9.03
CA GLY A 77 -5.38 3.18 8.89
C GLY A 77 -6.03 2.93 10.25
N PHE A 78 -7.34 2.72 10.26
CA PHE A 78 -8.06 2.35 11.47
C PHE A 78 -8.99 1.17 11.20
N ALA A 79 -8.90 0.15 12.04
CA ALA A 79 -9.68 -1.07 11.92
C ALA A 79 -10.53 -1.32 13.18
N VAL A 80 -11.74 -1.86 12.98
CA VAL A 80 -12.61 -2.35 14.04
C VAL A 80 -13.11 -3.74 13.62
N LYS A 81 -13.04 -4.74 14.52
CA LYS A 81 -13.42 -6.13 14.17
C LYS A 81 -12.75 -6.62 12.87
N LYS A 82 -11.43 -6.37 12.78
CA LYS A 82 -10.59 -6.65 11.60
C LYS A 82 -11.04 -6.04 10.27
N THR A 83 -11.96 -5.08 10.32
CA THR A 83 -12.52 -4.39 9.16
C THR A 83 -11.98 -2.97 9.13
N LEU A 84 -11.41 -2.54 8.00
CA LEU A 84 -10.90 -1.18 7.84
C LEU A 84 -12.05 -0.16 7.76
N GLU A 85 -12.06 0.84 8.64
CA GLU A 85 -13.15 1.81 8.80
C GLU A 85 -12.82 3.16 8.17
N PHE A 86 -11.59 3.64 8.32
CA PHE A 86 -11.10 4.85 7.66
C PHE A 86 -9.60 4.77 7.39
N GLY A 87 -9.15 5.57 6.43
CA GLY A 87 -7.75 5.72 6.07
C GLY A 87 -7.40 7.19 5.82
N VAL A 88 -6.20 7.58 6.26
CA VAL A 88 -5.61 8.88 6.00
C VAL A 88 -4.21 8.66 5.47
N VAL A 89 -3.91 9.22 4.30
CA VAL A 89 -2.58 9.23 3.69
C VAL A 89 -2.23 10.68 3.38
N TYR A 90 -1.18 11.21 3.99
CA TYR A 90 -0.74 12.57 3.75
C TYR A 90 0.57 12.56 2.98
N SER A 91 0.54 12.97 1.70
CA SER A 91 1.74 13.20 0.88
C SER A 91 2.39 14.51 1.33
N CYS A 92 3.49 14.39 2.10
CA CYS A 92 4.08 15.49 2.85
C CYS A 92 4.64 16.59 1.96
N ILE A 93 5.31 16.22 0.87
CA ILE A 93 5.99 17.17 -0.03
C ILE A 93 5.01 17.80 -1.01
N GLU A 94 4.00 17.04 -1.43
CA GLU A 94 2.97 17.52 -2.36
C GLU A 94 1.85 18.33 -1.67
N ASP A 95 1.80 18.32 -0.34
CA ASP A 95 0.70 18.88 0.46
C ASP A 95 -0.67 18.35 0.01
N LYS A 96 -0.76 17.02 -0.13
CA LYS A 96 -1.97 16.30 -0.53
C LYS A 96 -2.43 15.38 0.59
N MET A 97 -3.60 15.69 1.15
CA MET A 97 -4.27 14.93 2.19
C MET A 97 -5.35 14.04 1.57
N TYR A 98 -5.03 12.75 1.41
CA TYR A 98 -5.97 11.74 0.98
C TYR A 98 -6.70 11.17 2.20
N THR A 99 -8.03 11.11 2.14
CA THR A 99 -8.87 10.62 3.23
C THR A 99 -10.03 9.81 2.70
N ALA A 100 -10.41 8.76 3.42
CA ALA A 100 -11.63 8.02 3.14
C ALA A 100 -12.19 7.41 4.41
N ARG A 101 -13.51 7.22 4.43
CA ARG A 101 -14.22 6.49 5.47
C ARG A 101 -15.23 5.58 4.80
N ARG A 102 -15.34 4.35 5.30
CA ARG A 102 -16.28 3.35 4.80
C ARG A 102 -17.70 3.91 4.63
N GLY A 103 -18.22 3.82 3.40
CA GLY A 103 -19.53 4.32 2.98
C GLY A 103 -19.67 5.84 2.92
N LYS A 104 -18.57 6.58 2.78
CA LYS A 104 -18.54 8.06 2.77
C LYS A 104 -17.76 8.67 1.60
N GLY A 105 -17.16 7.86 0.75
CA GLY A 105 -16.33 8.30 -0.35
C GLY A 105 -14.88 8.60 0.06
N ALA A 106 -14.05 8.76 -0.97
CA ALA A 106 -12.65 9.13 -0.84
C ALA A 106 -12.41 10.55 -1.37
N PHE A 107 -11.47 11.26 -0.75
CA PHE A 107 -11.18 12.66 -1.05
C PHE A 107 -9.68 12.93 -1.04
N CYS A 108 -9.23 13.90 -1.83
CA CYS A 108 -7.90 14.52 -1.74
C CYS A 108 -8.07 16.03 -1.58
N ASN A 109 -7.59 16.60 -0.48
CA ASN A 109 -7.76 18.03 -0.15
C ASN A 109 -9.23 18.51 -0.21
N GLY A 110 -10.17 17.63 0.13
CA GLY A 110 -11.61 17.89 0.10
C GLY A 110 -12.30 17.63 -1.24
N GLU A 111 -11.55 17.42 -2.32
CA GLU A 111 -12.10 17.08 -3.63
C GLU A 111 -12.34 15.57 -3.74
N PRO A 112 -13.50 15.13 -4.25
CA PRO A 112 -13.84 13.71 -4.36
C PRO A 112 -12.90 13.00 -5.35
N LEU A 113 -12.52 11.78 -5.00
CA LEU A 113 -11.71 10.89 -5.83
C LEU A 113 -12.60 9.88 -6.57
N GLN A 114 -12.16 9.50 -7.76
CA GLN A 114 -12.76 8.44 -8.55
C GLN A 114 -11.68 7.72 -9.34
N VAL A 115 -11.69 6.39 -9.29
CA VAL A 115 -10.81 5.56 -10.12
C VAL A 115 -11.12 5.73 -11.62
N SER A 116 -10.13 5.43 -12.47
CA SER A 116 -10.32 5.50 -13.93
C SER A 116 -11.34 4.47 -14.42
N GLN A 117 -11.93 4.69 -15.59
CA GLN A 117 -12.92 3.78 -16.20
C GLN A 117 -12.30 2.78 -17.19
N GLN A 118 -10.97 2.73 -17.32
CA GLN A 118 -10.29 1.87 -18.28
C GLN A 118 -10.45 0.38 -17.91
N GLN A 119 -10.87 -0.45 -18.87
CA GLN A 119 -11.10 -1.88 -18.68
C GLN A 119 -10.10 -2.76 -19.45
N GLU A 120 -9.40 -2.18 -20.42
CA GLU A 120 -8.46 -2.90 -21.28
C GLU A 120 -7.03 -2.79 -20.74
N ILE A 121 -6.43 -3.94 -20.38
CA ILE A 121 -5.09 -3.98 -19.79
C ILE A 121 -4.02 -3.37 -20.70
N ASN A 122 -4.17 -3.50 -22.03
CA ASN A 122 -3.22 -2.97 -23.00
C ASN A 122 -3.31 -1.44 -23.17
N GLN A 123 -4.29 -0.80 -22.54
CA GLN A 123 -4.45 0.65 -22.47
C GLN A 123 -4.22 1.20 -21.06
N SER A 124 -3.68 0.37 -20.16
CA SER A 124 -3.52 0.68 -18.74
C SER A 124 -2.10 1.12 -18.39
N LEU A 125 -1.99 1.98 -17.38
CA LEU A 125 -0.74 2.33 -16.69
C LEU A 125 -0.69 1.61 -15.34
N ILE A 126 0.36 0.84 -15.08
CA ILE A 126 0.46 -0.02 -13.88
C ILE A 126 1.56 0.49 -12.94
N ALA A 127 1.29 0.56 -11.64
CA ALA A 127 2.27 0.88 -10.61
C ALA A 127 2.77 -0.40 -9.89
N THR A 128 4.03 -0.40 -9.46
CA THR A 128 4.65 -1.41 -8.58
C THR A 128 5.97 -0.84 -8.05
N GLU A 129 6.53 -1.42 -6.99
CA GLU A 129 7.92 -1.17 -6.60
C GLU A 129 8.83 -2.37 -6.81
N PHE A 130 10.12 -2.15 -6.58
CA PHE A 130 11.20 -3.14 -6.71
C PHE A 130 11.51 -3.88 -5.39
N GLY A 131 10.77 -3.59 -4.33
CA GLY A 131 10.95 -4.14 -2.99
C GLY A 131 12.26 -3.74 -2.30
N SER A 132 12.38 -4.11 -1.02
CA SER A 132 13.59 -3.92 -0.20
C SER A 132 14.51 -5.15 -0.19
N ASN A 133 14.02 -6.33 -0.58
CA ASN A 133 14.82 -7.55 -0.62
C ASN A 133 15.87 -7.48 -1.77
N ARG A 134 17.10 -7.89 -1.47
CA ARG A 134 18.24 -7.91 -2.41
C ARG A 134 18.80 -9.31 -2.64
N ASP A 135 18.11 -10.34 -2.17
CA ASP A 135 18.35 -11.71 -2.56
C ASP A 135 18.14 -11.86 -4.08
N PRO A 136 19.13 -12.38 -4.83
CA PRO A 136 19.04 -12.48 -6.29
C PRO A 136 17.81 -13.24 -6.79
N ASP A 137 17.40 -14.32 -6.13
CA ASP A 137 16.24 -15.12 -6.56
C ASP A 137 14.93 -14.36 -6.36
N VAL A 138 14.86 -13.53 -5.31
CA VAL A 138 13.69 -12.66 -5.07
C VAL A 138 13.65 -11.54 -6.10
N VAL A 139 14.80 -10.91 -6.37
CA VAL A 139 14.91 -9.85 -7.37
C VAL A 139 14.54 -10.37 -8.76
N ASP A 140 15.04 -11.54 -9.16
CA ASP A 140 14.73 -12.17 -10.44
C ASP A 140 13.23 -12.46 -10.59
N LYS A 141 12.55 -12.87 -9.50
CA LYS A 141 11.08 -13.06 -9.50
C LYS A 141 10.35 -11.74 -9.70
N ILE A 142 10.76 -10.66 -9.04
CA ILE A 142 10.17 -9.33 -9.21
C ILE A 142 10.29 -8.88 -10.68
N PHE A 143 11.50 -8.91 -11.23
CA PHE A 143 11.74 -8.50 -12.63
C PHE A 143 11.05 -9.42 -13.63
N SER A 144 10.95 -10.73 -13.35
CA SER A 144 10.18 -11.67 -14.17
C SER A 144 8.69 -11.29 -14.22
N ASN A 145 8.09 -10.96 -13.07
CA ASN A 145 6.70 -10.50 -13.00
C ASN A 145 6.50 -9.18 -13.74
N MET A 146 7.36 -8.18 -13.53
CA MET A 146 7.32 -6.92 -14.27
C MET A 146 7.42 -7.15 -15.79
N ARG A 147 8.31 -8.05 -16.23
CA ARG A 147 8.45 -8.40 -17.65
C ARG A 147 7.15 -8.98 -18.21
N LYS A 148 6.48 -9.88 -17.49
CA LYS A 148 5.19 -10.45 -17.93
C LYS A 148 4.14 -9.36 -18.12
N ILE A 149 4.04 -8.43 -17.17
CA ILE A 149 3.10 -7.29 -17.26
C ILE A 149 3.45 -6.36 -18.43
N LEU A 150 4.72 -5.99 -18.61
CA LEU A 150 5.15 -5.17 -19.76
C LEU A 150 4.86 -5.85 -21.10
N CYS A 151 4.93 -7.18 -21.16
CA CYS A 151 4.59 -7.96 -22.34
C CYS A 151 3.07 -8.16 -22.56
N LEU A 152 2.20 -7.68 -21.66
CA LEU A 152 0.74 -7.57 -21.87
C LEU A 152 0.32 -6.35 -22.72
N PRO A 153 1.22 -5.87 -23.56
CA PRO A 153 1.39 -4.46 -23.94
C PRO A 153 0.66 -3.41 -23.08
N VAL A 154 0.91 -3.33 -21.78
CA VAL A 154 0.46 -2.16 -20.98
C VAL A 154 1.11 -0.87 -21.53
N HIS A 155 0.49 0.29 -21.34
CA HIS A 155 1.07 1.56 -21.78
C HIS A 155 2.36 1.92 -21.03
N GLY A 156 2.54 1.41 -19.82
CA GLY A 156 3.80 1.48 -19.10
C GLY A 156 3.69 1.05 -17.66
N MET A 157 4.83 1.15 -16.97
CA MET A 157 4.92 0.96 -15.53
C MET A 157 5.46 2.22 -14.83
N ARG A 158 5.04 2.46 -13.58
CA ARG A 158 5.49 3.54 -12.70
C ARG A 158 5.80 3.00 -11.30
N GLY A 159 6.56 3.76 -10.53
CA GLY A 159 6.77 3.54 -9.11
C GLY A 159 7.11 4.87 -8.44
N ALA A 160 6.34 5.25 -7.43
CA ALA A 160 6.57 6.46 -6.65
C ALA A 160 7.59 6.26 -5.53
N GLY A 161 7.98 5.02 -5.21
CA GLY A 161 8.81 4.67 -4.05
C GLY A 161 8.05 4.67 -2.72
N SER A 162 6.71 4.66 -2.76
CA SER A 162 5.81 4.59 -1.61
C SER A 162 4.55 3.83 -2.01
N ALA A 163 4.21 2.77 -1.27
CA ALA A 163 3.07 1.91 -1.55
C ALA A 163 1.76 2.66 -1.40
N ALA A 164 1.63 3.46 -0.33
CA ALA A 164 0.42 4.23 -0.05
C ALA A 164 0.16 5.28 -1.13
N LEU A 165 1.20 5.96 -1.61
CA LEU A 165 1.06 6.96 -2.68
C LEU A 165 0.76 6.30 -4.02
N ASN A 166 1.36 5.15 -4.35
CA ASN A 166 0.97 4.39 -5.54
C ASN A 166 -0.51 3.99 -5.51
N MET A 167 -1.04 3.56 -4.37
CA MET A 167 -2.46 3.27 -4.20
C MET A 167 -3.34 4.53 -4.27
N CYS A 168 -2.88 5.66 -3.75
CA CYS A 168 -3.59 6.94 -3.92
C CYS A 168 -3.62 7.40 -5.38
N LEU A 169 -2.59 7.08 -6.18
CA LEU A 169 -2.60 7.30 -7.64
C LEU A 169 -3.66 6.42 -8.33
N VAL A 170 -3.90 5.19 -7.86
CA VAL A 170 -5.03 4.36 -8.32
C VAL A 170 -6.36 5.04 -7.97
N ALA A 171 -6.54 5.45 -6.71
CA ALA A 171 -7.77 6.08 -6.22
C ALA A 171 -8.12 7.37 -6.97
N SER A 172 -7.11 8.13 -7.41
CA SER A 172 -7.29 9.34 -8.22
C SER A 172 -7.49 9.09 -9.72
N GLY A 173 -7.43 7.83 -10.17
CA GLY A 173 -7.52 7.45 -11.58
C GLY A 173 -6.29 7.83 -12.41
N SER A 174 -5.16 8.13 -11.77
CA SER A 174 -3.90 8.47 -12.45
C SER A 174 -3.17 7.24 -13.00
N VAL A 175 -3.40 6.08 -12.38
CA VAL A 175 -2.96 4.75 -12.83
C VAL A 175 -4.13 3.77 -12.68
N GLU A 176 -4.18 2.72 -13.50
CA GLU A 176 -5.26 1.75 -13.47
C GLU A 176 -5.11 0.74 -12.34
N ALA A 177 -3.88 0.40 -11.97
CA ALA A 177 -3.64 -0.55 -10.89
C ALA A 177 -2.26 -0.38 -10.27
N TYR A 178 -2.14 -0.89 -9.05
CA TYR A 178 -0.92 -1.11 -8.29
C TYR A 178 -0.89 -2.56 -7.82
N TYR A 179 0.25 -3.23 -7.95
CA TYR A 179 0.45 -4.54 -7.33
C TYR A 179 1.81 -4.59 -6.66
N GLU A 180 1.90 -5.33 -5.55
CA GLU A 180 3.19 -5.55 -4.89
C GLU A 180 3.19 -6.82 -4.03
N ILE A 181 4.38 -7.42 -3.90
CA ILE A 181 4.68 -8.53 -2.98
C ILE A 181 5.79 -8.04 -2.05
N GLY A 182 5.56 -8.15 -0.74
CA GLY A 182 6.52 -7.75 0.28
C GLY A 182 6.09 -6.53 1.10
N ILE A 183 5.00 -5.86 0.75
CA ILE A 183 4.39 -4.80 1.57
C ILE A 183 3.97 -5.34 2.94
N HIS A 184 3.85 -4.47 3.91
CA HIS A 184 3.30 -4.72 5.23
C HIS A 184 1.90 -4.11 5.36
N CYS A 185 1.19 -4.48 6.44
CA CYS A 185 -0.18 -3.99 6.66
C CYS A 185 -0.25 -2.47 6.84
N TRP A 186 0.79 -1.83 7.39
CA TRP A 186 0.83 -0.38 7.56
C TRP A 186 0.99 0.39 6.25
N ASP A 187 1.71 -0.17 5.28
CA ASP A 187 1.88 0.38 3.93
C ASP A 187 0.55 0.53 3.18
N VAL A 188 -0.41 -0.38 3.44
CA VAL A 188 -1.64 -0.50 2.64
C VAL A 188 -2.93 -0.19 3.39
N ALA A 189 -2.97 -0.30 4.73
CA ALA A 189 -4.22 -0.20 5.50
C ALA A 189 -4.98 1.12 5.26
N ALA A 190 -4.28 2.24 5.22
CA ALA A 190 -4.89 3.54 4.99
C ALA A 190 -5.37 3.69 3.53
N ALA A 191 -4.49 3.39 2.58
CA ALA A 191 -4.76 3.56 1.16
C ALA A 191 -5.79 2.54 0.62
N ALA A 192 -5.94 1.38 1.26
CA ALA A 192 -6.96 0.40 0.94
C ALA A 192 -8.37 1.00 1.01
N VAL A 193 -8.71 1.65 2.14
CA VAL A 193 -10.01 2.32 2.30
C VAL A 193 -10.20 3.41 1.25
N ILE A 194 -9.12 4.14 0.92
CA ILE A 194 -9.14 5.21 -0.07
C ILE A 194 -9.45 4.66 -1.47
N VAL A 195 -8.84 3.55 -1.87
CA VAL A 195 -9.09 2.91 -3.18
C VAL A 195 -10.52 2.37 -3.25
N GLU A 196 -10.99 1.64 -2.24
CA GLU A 196 -12.36 1.08 -2.23
C GLU A 196 -13.41 2.19 -2.30
N GLU A 197 -13.27 3.24 -1.50
CA GLU A 197 -14.23 4.35 -1.47
C GLU A 197 -14.15 5.27 -2.69
N ALA A 198 -13.05 5.22 -3.46
CA ALA A 198 -12.96 5.84 -4.79
C ALA A 198 -13.59 4.99 -5.91
N GLY A 199 -14.11 3.79 -5.57
CA GLY A 199 -14.75 2.86 -6.50
C GLY A 199 -13.83 1.78 -7.06
N GLY A 200 -12.61 1.64 -6.53
CA GLY A 200 -11.66 0.59 -6.90
C GLY A 200 -11.93 -0.74 -6.19
N VAL A 201 -11.06 -1.71 -6.48
CA VAL A 201 -11.10 -3.07 -5.91
C VAL A 201 -9.75 -3.45 -5.31
N LEU A 202 -9.78 -4.28 -4.27
CA LEU A 202 -8.60 -4.83 -3.59
C LEU A 202 -8.63 -6.36 -3.58
N LEU A 203 -7.59 -6.98 -4.12
CA LEU A 203 -7.46 -8.44 -4.21
C LEU A 203 -6.09 -8.90 -3.71
N ASP A 204 -5.99 -10.18 -3.35
CA ASP A 204 -4.72 -10.86 -3.13
C ASP A 204 -4.16 -11.38 -4.48
N LEU A 205 -2.83 -11.43 -4.63
CA LEU A 205 -2.15 -11.98 -5.79
C LEU A 205 -2.31 -13.50 -5.94
N GLU A 206 -2.72 -14.20 -4.88
CA GLU A 206 -3.14 -15.61 -4.93
C GLU A 206 -4.60 -15.77 -5.40
N GLY A 207 -5.28 -14.65 -5.66
CA GLY A 207 -6.70 -14.59 -6.00
C GLY A 207 -7.60 -14.43 -4.78
N GLY A 208 -8.83 -13.98 -5.02
CA GLY A 208 -9.81 -13.72 -3.95
C GLY A 208 -9.65 -12.35 -3.27
N PRO A 209 -10.41 -12.12 -2.19
CA PRO A 209 -10.40 -10.85 -1.47
C PRO A 209 -9.02 -10.55 -0.86
N MET A 210 -8.68 -9.27 -0.75
CA MET A 210 -7.48 -8.82 -0.04
C MET A 210 -7.41 -9.41 1.39
N ASP A 211 -6.26 -9.99 1.74
CA ASP A 211 -5.87 -10.22 3.13
C ASP A 211 -4.81 -9.18 3.54
N LEU A 212 -5.19 -8.29 4.45
CA LEU A 212 -4.35 -7.20 4.93
C LEU A 212 -3.00 -7.67 5.53
N MET A 213 -2.94 -8.91 6.01
CA MET A 213 -1.74 -9.46 6.67
C MET A 213 -0.88 -10.32 5.74
N SER A 214 -1.29 -10.55 4.49
CA SER A 214 -0.68 -11.56 3.60
C SER A 214 0.63 -11.15 2.92
N ARG A 215 1.00 -9.87 3.03
CA ARG A 215 2.15 -9.25 2.37
C ARG A 215 2.00 -9.12 0.84
N ARG A 216 0.77 -9.19 0.32
CA ARG A 216 0.48 -9.15 -1.12
C ARG A 216 -0.72 -8.27 -1.38
N ILE A 217 -0.69 -7.52 -2.47
CA ILE A 217 -1.81 -6.66 -2.84
C ILE A 217 -1.92 -6.51 -4.36
N VAL A 218 -3.16 -6.45 -4.83
CA VAL A 218 -3.55 -5.83 -6.09
C VAL A 218 -4.63 -4.81 -5.78
N ALA A 219 -4.33 -3.53 -5.96
CA ALA A 219 -5.27 -2.43 -5.88
C ALA A 219 -5.54 -1.93 -7.31
N ALA A 220 -6.76 -2.03 -7.80
CA ALA A 220 -7.09 -1.67 -9.17
C ALA A 220 -8.34 -0.81 -9.26
N ASN A 221 -8.50 -0.13 -10.39
CA ASN A 221 -9.72 0.60 -10.71
C ASN A 221 -10.94 -0.31 -10.89
N ASN A 222 -10.76 -1.55 -11.34
CA ASN A 222 -11.84 -2.53 -11.52
C ASN A 222 -11.35 -3.98 -11.52
N GLN A 223 -12.32 -4.90 -11.44
CA GLN A 223 -12.10 -6.34 -11.36
C GLN A 223 -11.38 -6.93 -12.61
N PRO A 224 -11.76 -6.62 -13.87
CA PRO A 224 -11.05 -7.14 -15.04
C PRO A 224 -9.55 -6.84 -15.07
N ILE A 225 -9.15 -5.62 -14.72
CA ILE A 225 -7.73 -5.24 -14.67
C ILE A 225 -7.01 -6.02 -13.55
N ALA A 226 -7.58 -6.09 -12.35
CA ALA A 226 -7.00 -6.83 -11.24
C ALA A 226 -6.80 -8.31 -11.56
N GLU A 227 -7.83 -9.00 -12.05
CA GLU A 227 -7.79 -10.42 -12.41
C GLU A 227 -6.76 -10.69 -13.51
N ARG A 228 -6.62 -9.77 -14.47
CA ARG A 228 -5.61 -9.91 -15.51
C ARG A 228 -4.19 -9.83 -14.94
N ILE A 229 -3.92 -8.92 -14.00
CA ILE A 229 -2.62 -8.84 -13.31
C ILE A 229 -2.34 -10.11 -12.53
N ILE A 230 -3.32 -10.59 -11.75
CA ILE A 230 -3.21 -11.83 -10.96
C ILE A 230 -2.86 -13.02 -11.85
N LYS A 231 -3.49 -13.14 -13.02
CA LYS A 231 -3.22 -14.23 -13.97
C LYS A 231 -1.76 -14.28 -14.42
N GLU A 232 -1.11 -13.14 -14.62
CA GLU A 232 0.29 -13.11 -15.05
C GLU A 232 1.28 -13.30 -13.90
N VAL A 233 1.01 -12.67 -12.76
CA VAL A 233 1.90 -12.62 -11.59
C VAL A 233 1.77 -13.89 -10.73
N GLY A 234 0.55 -14.35 -10.47
CA GLY A 234 0.24 -15.56 -9.70
C GLY A 234 0.47 -16.87 -10.46
N GLY A 235 0.74 -16.80 -11.78
CA GLY A 235 1.01 -17.94 -12.64
C GLY A 235 2.39 -18.59 -12.43
N VAL A 236 2.55 -19.35 -11.35
CA VAL A 236 3.43 -20.53 -11.27
C VAL A 236 2.61 -21.70 -10.70
N SER A 237 1.70 -22.24 -11.50
CA SER A 237 1.22 -23.64 -11.42
C SER A 237 0.21 -23.92 -12.55
N CYS A 238 0.70 -23.93 -13.78
CA CYS A 238 0.05 -24.63 -14.90
C CYS A 238 1.16 -25.17 -15.81
N CYS A 239 1.97 -26.10 -15.29
CA CYS A 239 2.63 -27.05 -16.17
C CYS A 239 1.58 -28.12 -16.54
N PRO A 240 1.31 -28.38 -17.83
CA PRO A 240 0.63 -29.61 -18.22
C PRO A 240 1.65 -30.75 -18.10
N GLY A 241 1.36 -31.71 -17.22
CA GLY A 241 2.09 -32.96 -17.05
C GLY A 241 1.19 -33.98 -16.42
#